data_AF-A0AAX4FVL0-F1
#
_entry.id   AF-A0AAX4FVL0-F1
#
_cell.length_a   1.000
_cell.length_b   1.000
_cell.length_c   1.000
_cell.angle_alpha   90.00
_cell.angle_beta   90.00
_cell.angle_gamma   90.00
#
_symmetry.space_group_name_H-M   'P 1'
#
loop_
_entity.id
_entity.type
_entity.pdbx_description
1 polymer ?
#
loop_
_entity_poly.entity_id
_entity_poly.type
_entity_poly.pdbx_seq_one_letter_code
_entity_poly.pdbx_strand_id
1 'polypeptide(L)'
;MPAGIEDLCHTLRLSGLAAAVRELEPGPCSEEILGFLLRALESEYELRLARKRLNAIRIAGFPTMKRFDEVVVDLLPDDGRAYLSVLKQLQFIEEHQNILMIGNSGTGKTHLAIATGVLACEQWYRVMFKTTAGLVNELVEAKQERRLTYLLRQLKRVDLLILDELGYITFDLAGAELLFQLLTFFTPASHPLAPESPSPGRRHTACRCR
;
A
#
# COMPACT_ATOMS: atom_id res chain seq x y z
N MET A 1 -7.61 -33.32 18.43
CA MET A 1 -8.15 -32.15 17.71
C MET A 1 -7.03 -31.55 16.86
N PRO A 2 -7.10 -31.58 15.51
CA PRO A 2 -6.13 -30.86 14.69
C PRO A 2 -6.45 -29.35 14.75
N ALA A 3 -5.63 -28.58 15.44
CA ALA A 3 -5.84 -27.16 15.75
C ALA A 3 -6.13 -26.27 14.51
N GLY A 4 -5.73 -26.67 13.31
CA GLY A 4 -5.92 -25.87 12.09
C GLY A 4 -7.34 -25.77 11.57
N ILE A 5 -8.22 -26.76 11.80
CA ILE A 5 -9.55 -26.80 11.15
C ILE A 5 -10.50 -25.75 11.73
N GLU A 6 -10.54 -25.60 13.05
CA GLU A 6 -11.42 -24.62 13.71
C GLU A 6 -11.00 -23.18 13.38
N ASP A 7 -9.70 -22.90 13.41
CA ASP A 7 -9.13 -21.59 13.06
C ASP A 7 -9.44 -21.20 11.60
N LEU A 8 -9.29 -22.15 10.67
CA LEU A 8 -9.64 -21.95 9.27
C LEU A 8 -11.16 -21.75 9.09
N CYS A 9 -12.00 -22.52 9.79
CA CYS A 9 -13.44 -22.32 9.74
C CYS A 9 -13.85 -20.94 10.27
N HIS A 10 -13.25 -20.47 11.37
CA HIS A 10 -13.51 -19.14 11.90
C HIS A 10 -13.07 -18.04 10.92
N THR A 11 -11.86 -18.17 10.37
CA THR A 11 -11.31 -17.22 9.38
C THR A 11 -12.13 -17.18 8.10
N LEU A 12 -12.63 -18.32 7.63
CA LEU A 12 -13.49 -18.44 6.45
C LEU A 12 -14.96 -18.13 6.73
N ARG A 13 -15.34 -17.90 7.99
CA ARG A 13 -16.72 -17.68 8.47
C ARG A 13 -17.66 -18.86 8.18
N LEU A 14 -17.18 -20.09 8.34
CA LEU A 14 -17.89 -21.34 8.11
C LEU A 14 -18.38 -21.95 9.43
N SER A 15 -19.27 -21.26 10.14
CA SER A 15 -19.72 -21.67 11.47
C SER A 15 -20.44 -23.03 11.51
N GLY A 16 -21.23 -23.35 10.47
CA GLY A 16 -21.91 -24.64 10.37
C GLY A 16 -20.95 -25.83 10.18
N LEU A 17 -19.86 -25.62 9.43
CA LEU A 17 -18.83 -26.64 9.23
C LEU A 17 -18.05 -26.89 10.53
N ALA A 18 -17.73 -25.83 11.28
CA ALA A 18 -17.07 -25.95 12.59
C ALA A 18 -17.93 -26.70 13.63
N ALA A 19 -19.26 -26.64 13.52
CA ALA A 19 -20.15 -27.43 14.38
C ALA A 19 -20.13 -28.91 13.98
N ALA A 20 -20.27 -29.20 12.67
CA ALA A 20 -20.25 -30.57 12.16
C ALA A 20 -18.94 -31.31 12.46
N VAL A 21 -17.80 -30.61 12.43
CA VAL A 21 -16.50 -31.20 12.80
C VAL A 21 -16.42 -31.58 14.28
N ARG A 22 -17.10 -30.85 15.16
CA ARG A 22 -17.14 -31.15 16.61
C ARG A 22 -18.01 -32.35 16.96
N GLU A 23 -18.99 -32.66 16.11
CA GLU A 23 -19.90 -33.80 16.26
C GLU A 23 -19.34 -35.11 15.67
N LEU A 24 -18.19 -35.06 14.97
CA LEU A 24 -17.56 -36.26 14.42
C LEU A 24 -16.99 -37.15 15.53
N GLU A 25 -17.49 -38.39 15.58
CA GLU A 25 -16.95 -39.42 16.46
C GLU A 25 -15.58 -39.95 15.97
N PRO A 26 -14.63 -40.21 16.87
CA PRO A 26 -13.32 -40.73 16.49
C PRO A 26 -13.43 -42.17 15.99
N GLY A 27 -12.93 -42.40 14.78
CA GLY A 27 -12.88 -43.71 14.12
C GLY A 27 -11.85 -43.75 13.00
N PRO A 28 -11.54 -44.92 12.41
CA PRO A 28 -10.49 -45.07 11.40
C PRO A 28 -10.72 -44.22 10.14
N CYS A 29 -11.98 -44.03 9.69
CA CYS A 29 -12.30 -43.11 8.58
C CYS A 29 -12.25 -41.62 8.98
N SER A 30 -12.31 -41.30 10.28
CA SER A 30 -12.40 -39.91 10.73
C SER A 30 -11.11 -39.13 10.47
N GLU A 31 -9.94 -39.76 10.60
CA GLU A 31 -8.65 -39.12 10.31
C GLU A 31 -8.49 -38.77 8.84
N GLU A 32 -8.89 -39.65 7.92
CA GLU A 32 -8.86 -39.40 6.48
C GLU A 32 -9.80 -38.24 6.09
N ILE A 33 -11.00 -38.21 6.67
CA ILE A 33 -11.99 -37.14 6.45
C ILE A 33 -11.43 -35.80 6.95
N LEU A 34 -10.88 -35.75 8.16
CA LEU A 34 -10.28 -34.53 8.72
C LEU A 34 -9.07 -34.07 7.89
N GLY A 35 -8.24 -35.01 7.41
CA GLY A 35 -7.10 -34.72 6.55
C GLY A 35 -7.50 -34.20 5.16
N PHE A 36 -8.58 -34.70 4.58
CA PHE A 36 -9.16 -34.13 3.36
C PHE A 36 -9.74 -32.75 3.61
N LEU A 37 -10.52 -32.59 4.70
CA LEU A 37 -11.17 -31.34 5.06
C LEU A 37 -10.17 -30.22 5.31
N LEU A 38 -9.08 -30.51 6.03
CA LEU A 38 -8.00 -29.55 6.27
C LEU A 38 -7.41 -29.04 4.95
N ARG A 39 -7.03 -29.94 4.04
CA ARG A 39 -6.48 -29.58 2.71
C ARG A 39 -7.47 -28.75 1.88
N ALA A 40 -8.77 -29.09 1.94
CA ALA A 40 -9.80 -28.35 1.24
C ALA A 40 -9.96 -26.92 1.81
N LEU A 41 -9.94 -26.78 3.13
CA LEU A 41 -10.02 -25.48 3.81
C LEU A 41 -8.78 -24.61 3.56
N GLU A 42 -7.58 -25.21 3.59
CA GLU A 42 -6.33 -24.55 3.22
C GLU A 42 -6.38 -24.02 1.78
N SER A 43 -6.83 -24.86 0.84
CA SER A 43 -6.97 -24.46 -0.57
C SER A 43 -7.96 -23.30 -0.76
N GLU A 44 -9.10 -23.31 -0.08
CA GLU A 44 -10.08 -22.21 -0.14
C GLU A 44 -9.53 -20.93 0.51
N TYR A 45 -8.81 -21.07 1.62
CA TYR A 45 -8.15 -19.95 2.29
C TYR A 45 -7.13 -19.26 1.38
N GLU A 46 -6.24 -20.04 0.75
CA GLU A 46 -5.25 -19.52 -0.21
C GLU A 46 -5.93 -18.82 -1.40
N LEU A 47 -7.01 -19.39 -1.93
CA LEU A 47 -7.77 -18.78 -3.02
C LEU A 47 -8.36 -17.42 -2.62
N ARG A 48 -8.93 -17.30 -1.41
CA ARG A 48 -9.44 -16.03 -0.89
C ARG A 48 -8.33 -15.02 -0.65
N LEU A 49 -7.18 -15.47 -0.15
CA LEU A 49 -6.02 -14.63 0.08
C LEU A 49 -5.51 -14.04 -1.24
N ALA A 50 -5.37 -14.87 -2.27
CA ALA A 50 -4.98 -14.45 -3.62
C ALA A 50 -5.97 -13.45 -4.22
N ARG A 51 -7.29 -13.71 -4.12
CA ARG A 51 -8.32 -12.77 -4.57
C ARG A 51 -8.28 -11.44 -3.82
N LYS A 52 -8.03 -11.48 -2.51
CA LYS A 52 -7.91 -10.27 -1.69
C LYS A 52 -6.69 -9.42 -2.13
N ARG A 53 -5.54 -10.04 -2.38
CA ARG A 53 -4.34 -9.37 -2.92
C ARG A 53 -4.60 -8.74 -4.28
N LEU A 54 -5.17 -9.50 -5.22
CA LEU A 54 -5.51 -8.99 -6.56
C LEU A 54 -6.49 -7.81 -6.50
N ASN A 55 -7.51 -7.90 -5.63
CA ASN A 55 -8.44 -6.80 -5.43
C ASN A 55 -7.78 -5.56 -4.82
N ALA A 56 -6.84 -5.72 -3.87
CA ALA A 56 -6.09 -4.60 -3.31
C ALA A 56 -5.27 -3.88 -4.40
N ILE A 57 -4.53 -4.64 -5.21
CA ILE A 57 -3.74 -4.09 -6.33
C ILE A 57 -4.65 -3.41 -7.36
N ARG A 58 -5.81 -4.00 -7.68
CA ARG A 58 -6.79 -3.42 -8.60
C ARG A 58 -7.36 -2.11 -8.08
N ILE A 59 -7.72 -2.05 -6.80
CA ILE A 59 -8.27 -0.84 -6.15
C ILE A 59 -7.20 0.26 -6.08
N ALA A 60 -5.92 -0.09 -5.93
CA ALA A 60 -4.84 0.87 -5.89
C ALA A 60 -4.68 1.66 -7.20
N GLY A 61 -5.13 1.12 -8.34
CA GLY A 61 -5.22 1.89 -9.58
C GLY A 61 -3.88 2.16 -10.27
N PHE A 62 -2.92 1.25 -10.13
CA PHE A 62 -1.64 1.37 -10.83
C PHE A 62 -1.82 1.35 -12.36
N PRO A 63 -1.11 2.19 -13.13
CA PRO A 63 -1.21 2.21 -14.59
C PRO A 63 -0.61 0.95 -15.24
N THR A 64 0.41 0.37 -14.60
CA THR A 64 1.01 -0.90 -14.98
C THR A 64 1.35 -1.69 -13.71
N MET A 65 1.40 -3.02 -13.82
CA MET A 65 1.93 -3.84 -12.73
C MET A 65 3.44 -3.89 -12.84
N LYS A 66 4.14 -3.52 -11.76
CA LYS A 66 5.59 -3.60 -11.64
C LYS A 66 5.96 -4.17 -10.29
N ARG A 67 6.89 -5.12 -10.25
CA ARG A 67 7.45 -5.69 -9.02
C ARG A 67 8.92 -5.32 -8.88
N PHE A 68 9.44 -5.48 -7.66
CA PHE A 68 10.87 -5.30 -7.40
C PHE A 68 11.73 -6.31 -8.17
N ASP A 69 11.21 -7.50 -8.46
CA ASP A 69 11.95 -8.54 -9.20
C ASP A 69 12.19 -8.16 -10.67
N GLU A 70 11.38 -7.24 -11.21
CA GLU A 70 11.53 -6.69 -12.56
C GLU A 70 12.50 -5.49 -12.60
N VAL A 71 12.99 -5.02 -11.45
CA VAL A 71 13.89 -3.87 -11.37
C VAL A 71 15.31 -4.32 -11.70
N VAL A 72 15.85 -3.80 -12.80
CA VAL A 72 17.27 -3.98 -13.12
C VAL A 72 18.09 -3.04 -12.25
N VAL A 73 18.59 -3.54 -11.13
CA VAL A 73 19.34 -2.76 -10.12
C VAL A 73 20.54 -2.05 -10.72
N ASP A 74 21.21 -2.67 -11.71
CA ASP A 74 22.38 -2.09 -12.38
C ASP A 74 22.07 -0.83 -13.20
N LEU A 75 20.80 -0.62 -13.58
CA LEU A 75 20.37 0.58 -14.31
C LEU A 75 19.91 1.70 -13.36
N LEU A 76 19.80 1.43 -12.07
CA LEU A 76 19.45 2.46 -11.08
C LEU A 76 20.67 3.32 -10.74
N PRO A 77 20.48 4.63 -10.53
CA PRO A 77 21.48 5.49 -9.89
C PRO A 77 21.86 4.98 -8.50
N ASP A 78 23.06 5.32 -8.02
CA ASP A 78 23.57 4.86 -6.71
C ASP A 78 22.61 5.17 -5.56
N ASP A 79 22.04 6.37 -5.53
CA ASP A 79 21.04 6.78 -4.54
C ASP A 79 19.77 5.91 -4.60
N GLY A 80 19.33 5.57 -5.82
CA GLY A 80 18.17 4.70 -6.03
C GLY A 80 18.43 3.27 -5.54
N ARG A 81 19.66 2.76 -5.75
CA ARG A 81 20.07 1.44 -5.24
C ARG A 81 20.11 1.42 -3.72
N ALA A 82 20.65 2.46 -3.10
CA ALA A 82 20.70 2.58 -1.64
C ALA A 82 19.29 2.56 -1.02
N TYR A 83 18.33 3.22 -1.67
CA TYR A 83 16.94 3.33 -1.18
C TYR A 83 16.08 2.08 -1.40
N LEU A 84 16.51 1.11 -2.21
CA LEU A 84 15.76 -0.14 -2.42
C LEU A 84 15.47 -0.88 -1.11
N SER A 85 16.42 -0.86 -0.17
CA SER A 85 16.26 -1.50 1.14
C SER A 85 15.10 -0.88 1.94
N VAL A 86 15.07 0.45 2.01
CA VAL A 86 14.03 1.23 2.69
C VAL A 86 12.66 0.98 2.05
N LEU A 87 12.59 1.02 0.71
CA LEU A 87 11.34 0.80 -0.02
C LEU A 87 10.80 -0.62 0.15
N LYS A 88 11.67 -1.63 0.22
CA LYS A 88 11.26 -3.03 0.44
C LYS A 88 10.81 -3.31 1.87
N GLN A 89 11.32 -2.57 2.85
CA GLN A 89 10.96 -2.75 4.26
C GLN A 89 9.59 -2.16 4.60
N LEU A 90 9.11 -1.16 3.85
CA LEU A 90 7.83 -0.47 4.06
C LEU A 90 7.68 0.22 5.43
N GLN A 91 8.71 0.23 6.27
CA GLN A 91 8.68 0.83 7.60
C GLN A 91 8.28 2.31 7.59
N PHE A 92 8.62 3.04 6.52
CA PHE A 92 8.21 4.43 6.34
C PHE A 92 6.69 4.65 6.34
N ILE A 93 5.90 3.62 5.97
CA ILE A 93 4.43 3.68 6.02
C ILE A 93 3.96 3.72 7.48
N GLU A 94 4.53 2.86 8.33
CA GLU A 94 4.21 2.79 9.76
C GLU A 94 4.74 4.01 10.51
N GLU A 95 5.89 4.54 10.11
CA GLU A 95 6.49 5.75 10.68
C GLU A 95 5.86 7.05 10.15
N HIS A 96 4.85 6.96 9.27
CA HIS A 96 4.20 8.10 8.63
C HIS A 96 5.20 9.07 7.97
N GLN A 97 6.24 8.52 7.35
CA GLN A 97 7.27 9.26 6.64
C GLN A 97 6.94 9.36 5.16
N ASN A 98 7.06 10.57 4.63
CA ASN A 98 6.90 10.81 3.21
C ASN A 98 8.21 10.52 2.47
N ILE A 99 8.11 9.83 1.33
CA ILE A 99 9.24 9.59 0.43
C ILE A 99 9.07 10.47 -0.80
N LEU A 100 10.08 11.29 -1.08
CA LEU A 100 10.16 12.09 -2.29
C LEU A 100 11.30 11.56 -3.17
N MET A 101 10.95 11.04 -4.35
CA MET A 101 11.93 10.57 -5.34
C MET A 101 12.19 11.66 -6.37
N ILE A 102 13.39 12.25 -6.35
CA ILE A 102 13.81 13.30 -7.28
C ILE A 102 14.88 12.72 -8.22
N GLY A 103 14.76 13.02 -9.51
CA GLY A 103 15.78 12.66 -10.50
C GLY A 103 15.27 12.80 -11.93
N ASN A 104 16.18 12.71 -12.89
CA ASN A 104 15.89 12.84 -14.33
C ASN A 104 14.82 11.84 -14.80
N SER A 105 14.11 12.16 -15.87
CA SER A 105 13.18 11.22 -16.49
C SER A 105 13.89 9.92 -16.89
N GLY A 106 13.18 8.79 -16.84
CA GLY A 106 13.72 7.48 -17.20
C GLY A 106 14.59 6.77 -16.14
N THR A 107 14.82 7.35 -14.96
CA THR A 107 15.63 6.73 -13.89
C THR A 107 14.91 5.66 -13.06
N GLY A 108 13.73 5.20 -13.48
CA GLY A 108 12.98 4.14 -12.80
C GLY A 108 12.16 4.57 -11.58
N LYS A 109 12.03 5.87 -11.27
CA LYS A 109 11.25 6.37 -10.12
C LYS A 109 9.81 5.85 -10.09
N THR A 110 9.08 5.98 -11.19
CA THR A 110 7.71 5.46 -11.31
C THR A 110 7.66 3.95 -11.12
N HIS A 111 8.64 3.21 -11.66
CA HIS A 111 8.73 1.76 -11.46
C HIS A 111 8.90 1.44 -9.98
N LEU A 112 9.85 2.09 -9.30
CA LEU A 112 10.09 1.89 -7.87
C LEU A 112 8.86 2.26 -7.03
N ALA A 113 8.18 3.35 -7.36
CA ALA A 113 6.94 3.77 -6.69
C ALA A 113 5.85 2.69 -6.82
N ILE A 114 5.62 2.20 -8.05
CA ILE A 114 4.63 1.14 -8.31
C ILE A 114 5.03 -0.16 -7.62
N ALA A 115 6.30 -0.58 -7.71
CA ALA A 115 6.79 -1.79 -7.07
C ALA A 115 6.64 -1.75 -5.54
N THR A 116 6.90 -0.60 -4.94
CA THR A 116 6.66 -0.35 -3.51
C THR A 116 5.18 -0.45 -3.19
N GLY A 117 4.31 0.16 -4.00
CA GLY A 117 2.87 0.08 -3.83
C GLY A 117 2.31 -1.35 -3.97
N VAL A 118 2.81 -2.13 -4.93
CA VAL A 118 2.41 -3.54 -5.10
C VAL A 118 2.84 -4.36 -3.88
N LEU A 119 4.08 -4.18 -3.40
CA LEU A 119 4.56 -4.85 -2.19
C LEU A 119 3.71 -4.46 -0.97
N ALA A 120 3.35 -3.17 -0.85
CA ALA A 120 2.48 -2.69 0.22
C ALA A 120 1.07 -3.32 0.17
N CYS A 121 0.48 -3.48 -1.02
CA CYS A 121 -0.77 -4.22 -1.18
C CYS A 121 -0.65 -5.69 -0.75
N GLU A 122 0.49 -6.32 -1.01
CA GLU A 122 0.76 -7.72 -0.59
C GLU A 122 0.88 -7.86 0.92
N GLN A 123 1.35 -6.81 1.60
CA GLN A 123 1.40 -6.67 3.06
C GLN A 123 0.12 -6.06 3.65
N TRP A 124 -0.98 -6.06 2.90
CA TRP A 124 -2.32 -5.62 3.33
C TRP A 124 -2.50 -4.12 3.59
N TYR A 125 -1.55 -3.28 3.21
CA TYR A 125 -1.74 -1.84 3.22
C TYR A 125 -2.72 -1.42 2.12
N ARG A 126 -3.57 -0.44 2.43
CA ARG A 126 -4.45 0.21 1.45
C ARG A 126 -3.62 1.22 0.70
N VAL A 127 -3.43 0.99 -0.59
CA VAL A 127 -2.62 1.85 -1.46
C VAL A 127 -3.51 2.55 -2.46
N MET A 128 -3.14 3.75 -2.88
CA MET A 128 -3.76 4.44 -4.01
C MET A 128 -2.67 5.13 -4.83
N PHE A 129 -2.68 4.90 -6.14
CA PHE A 129 -1.81 5.55 -7.10
C PHE A 129 -2.61 6.61 -7.86
N LYS A 130 -2.06 7.81 -7.98
CA LYS A 130 -2.60 8.87 -8.83
C LYS A 130 -1.47 9.64 -9.48
N THR A 131 -1.70 10.12 -10.71
CA THR A 131 -0.89 11.22 -11.24
C THR A 131 -1.24 12.49 -10.48
N THR A 132 -0.26 13.37 -10.27
CA THR A 132 -0.47 14.60 -9.52
C THR A 132 -1.52 15.49 -10.22
N ALA A 133 -1.49 15.59 -11.54
CA ALA A 133 -2.54 16.28 -12.32
C ALA A 133 -3.93 15.68 -12.12
N GLY A 134 -4.04 14.34 -12.20
CA GLY A 134 -5.33 13.67 -12.04
C GLY A 134 -5.94 13.94 -10.66
N LEU A 135 -5.13 13.86 -9.60
CA LEU A 135 -5.58 14.17 -8.26
C LEU A 135 -6.01 15.65 -8.10
N VAL A 136 -5.24 16.59 -8.64
CA VAL A 136 -5.61 18.01 -8.55
C VAL A 136 -6.93 18.27 -9.25
N ASN A 137 -7.13 17.72 -10.45
CA ASN A 137 -8.41 17.83 -11.17
C ASN A 137 -9.56 17.25 -10.35
N GLU A 138 -9.40 16.05 -9.76
CA GLU A 138 -10.41 15.44 -8.90
C GLU A 138 -10.73 16.30 -7.67
N LEU A 139 -9.73 16.96 -7.07
CA LEU A 139 -9.93 17.86 -5.93
C LEU A 139 -10.70 19.13 -6.33
N VAL A 140 -10.37 19.71 -7.48
CA VAL A 140 -11.04 20.91 -8.02
C VAL A 140 -12.50 20.60 -8.35
N GLU A 141 -12.76 19.51 -9.09
CA GLU A 141 -14.12 19.04 -9.39
C GLU A 141 -14.90 18.74 -8.11
N ALA A 142 -14.28 18.04 -7.15
CA ALA A 142 -14.92 17.72 -5.88
C ALA A 142 -15.28 18.97 -5.08
N LYS A 143 -14.49 20.05 -5.17
CA LYS A 143 -14.80 21.35 -4.55
C LYS A 143 -15.99 22.00 -5.23
N GLN A 144 -16.05 22.01 -6.56
CA GLN A 144 -17.15 22.58 -7.34
C GLN A 144 -18.48 21.85 -7.05
N GLU A 145 -18.44 20.53 -6.95
CA GLU A 145 -19.60 19.68 -6.68
C GLU A 145 -19.93 19.53 -5.18
N ARG A 146 -19.25 20.28 -4.29
CA ARG A 146 -19.42 20.22 -2.82
C ARG A 146 -19.21 18.82 -2.22
N ARG A 147 -18.41 17.96 -2.87
CA ARG A 147 -18.03 16.61 -2.42
C ARG A 147 -16.58 16.51 -1.91
N LEU A 148 -15.86 17.63 -1.78
CA LEU A 148 -14.45 17.66 -1.34
C LEU A 148 -14.22 16.90 -0.03
N THR A 149 -15.08 17.11 0.98
CA THR A 149 -14.99 16.43 2.28
C THR A 149 -15.14 14.91 2.17
N TYR A 150 -15.88 14.42 1.19
CA TYR A 150 -16.00 12.97 0.94
C TYR A 150 -14.71 12.43 0.34
N LEU A 151 -14.18 13.09 -0.69
CA LEU A 151 -12.92 12.69 -1.34
C LEU A 151 -11.74 12.69 -0.36
N LEU A 152 -11.61 13.74 0.44
CA LEU A 152 -10.56 13.81 1.48
C LEU A 152 -10.69 12.69 2.52
N ARG A 153 -11.91 12.31 2.91
CA ARG A 153 -12.14 11.17 3.82
C ARG A 153 -11.75 9.84 3.18
N GLN A 154 -11.98 9.68 1.88
CA GLN A 154 -11.54 8.48 1.15
C GLN A 154 -10.02 8.41 1.11
N LEU A 155 -9.35 9.52 0.78
CA LEU A 155 -7.88 9.60 0.71
C LEU A 155 -7.23 9.35 2.08
N LYS A 156 -7.81 9.88 3.17
CA LYS A 156 -7.33 9.61 4.55
C LYS A 156 -7.44 8.16 5.01
N ARG A 157 -8.21 7.32 4.30
CA ARG A 157 -8.30 5.87 4.59
C ARG A 157 -7.22 5.08 3.86
N VAL A 158 -6.42 5.72 3.03
CA VAL A 158 -5.31 5.06 2.34
C VAL A 158 -4.10 5.11 3.27
N ASP A 159 -3.39 3.99 3.39
CA ASP A 159 -2.18 3.90 4.21
C ASP A 159 -0.96 4.41 3.42
N LEU A 160 -0.97 4.26 2.10
CA LEU A 160 0.04 4.79 1.17
C LEU A 160 -0.59 5.44 -0.06
N LEU A 161 -0.44 6.76 -0.19
CA LEU A 161 -0.80 7.51 -1.40
C LEU A 161 0.45 7.77 -2.25
N ILE A 162 0.49 7.22 -3.46
CA ILE A 162 1.57 7.43 -4.42
C ILE A 162 1.13 8.50 -5.42
N LEU A 163 1.90 9.59 -5.46
CA LEU A 163 1.73 10.68 -6.42
C LEU A 163 2.87 10.67 -7.42
N ASP A 164 2.54 10.45 -8.70
CA ASP A 164 3.52 10.50 -9.79
C ASP A 164 3.48 11.84 -10.53
N GLU A 165 4.57 12.16 -11.23
CA GLU A 165 4.73 13.35 -12.09
C GLU A 165 4.58 14.69 -11.34
N LEU A 166 4.97 14.71 -10.06
CA LEU A 166 4.99 15.89 -9.20
C LEU A 166 6.11 16.85 -9.66
N GLY A 167 5.90 17.54 -10.78
CA GLY A 167 6.90 18.47 -11.35
C GLY A 167 6.67 18.88 -12.80
N TYR A 168 5.77 18.22 -13.53
CA TYR A 168 5.54 18.51 -14.96
C TYR A 168 4.31 19.36 -15.26
N ILE A 169 3.50 19.71 -14.24
CA ILE A 169 2.22 20.39 -14.45
C ILE A 169 2.23 21.77 -13.79
N THR A 170 1.81 22.77 -14.56
CA THR A 170 1.41 24.09 -14.03
C THR A 170 0.02 23.97 -13.45
N PHE A 171 -0.10 23.96 -12.13
CA PHE A 171 -1.39 24.04 -11.45
C PHE A 171 -1.87 25.49 -11.39
N ASP A 172 -3.18 25.71 -11.42
CA ASP A 172 -3.75 26.97 -10.97
C ASP A 172 -3.54 27.11 -9.45
N LEU A 173 -3.60 28.35 -8.94
CA LEU A 173 -3.37 28.61 -7.51
C LEU A 173 -4.32 27.79 -6.63
N ALA A 174 -5.58 27.66 -7.05
CA ALA A 174 -6.59 26.89 -6.32
C ALA A 174 -6.26 25.39 -6.26
N GLY A 175 -5.77 24.79 -7.35
CA GLY A 175 -5.33 23.39 -7.38
C GLY A 175 -4.10 23.14 -6.52
N ALA A 176 -3.13 24.06 -6.54
CA ALA A 176 -1.93 23.99 -5.71
C ALA A 176 -2.27 24.06 -4.21
N GLU A 177 -3.17 24.97 -3.81
CA GLU A 177 -3.65 25.07 -2.42
C GLU A 177 -4.33 23.78 -1.95
N LEU A 178 -5.16 23.17 -2.79
CA LEU A 178 -5.85 21.92 -2.45
C LEU A 178 -4.87 20.75 -2.31
N LEU A 179 -3.87 20.66 -3.20
CA LEU A 179 -2.82 19.65 -3.09
C LEU A 179 -1.98 19.86 -1.82
N PHE A 180 -1.61 21.10 -1.51
CA PHE A 180 -0.86 21.42 -0.30
C PHE A 180 -1.64 21.06 0.96
N GLN A 181 -2.94 21.39 1.00
CA GLN A 181 -3.83 21.03 2.08
C GLN A 181 -3.87 19.50 2.26
N LEU A 182 -3.95 18.75 1.16
CA LEU A 182 -3.89 17.29 1.17
C LEU A 182 -2.57 16.78 1.75
N LEU A 183 -1.43 17.25 1.25
CA LEU A 183 -0.11 16.81 1.71
C LEU A 183 0.09 17.10 3.19
N THR A 184 -0.39 18.26 3.65
CA THR A 184 -0.36 18.66 5.07
C THR A 184 -1.17 17.70 5.96
N PHE A 185 -2.24 17.11 5.44
CA PHE A 185 -3.00 16.09 6.20
C PHE A 185 -2.26 14.77 6.38
N PHE A 186 -1.34 14.43 5.46
CA PHE A 186 -0.56 13.20 5.54
C PHE A 186 0.76 13.39 6.29
N THR A 187 1.28 14.62 6.36
CA THR A 187 2.45 14.93 7.20
C THR A 187 2.07 14.96 8.69
N PRO A 188 2.75 14.20 9.56
CA PRO A 188 2.72 14.49 10.98
C PRO A 188 3.30 15.89 11.22
N ALA A 189 2.77 16.61 12.22
CA ALA A 189 3.08 18.02 12.52
C ALA A 189 4.57 18.32 12.88
N SER A 190 5.47 17.33 12.77
CA SER A 190 6.88 17.41 13.17
C SER A 190 7.85 17.78 12.05
N HIS A 191 7.44 17.83 10.78
CA HIS A 191 8.31 18.26 9.69
C HIS A 191 7.76 19.51 9.00
N PRO A 192 8.20 20.72 9.40
CA PRO A 192 7.98 21.91 8.59
C PRO A 192 8.75 21.72 7.28
N LEU A 193 8.06 21.98 6.16
CA LEU A 193 8.66 22.12 4.85
C LEU A 193 9.74 23.21 4.91
N ALA A 194 11.00 22.82 5.05
CA ALA A 194 12.11 23.73 4.84
C ALA A 194 12.37 23.85 3.33
N PRO A 195 12.41 25.06 2.76
CA PRO A 195 12.93 25.25 1.41
C PRO A 195 14.46 25.25 1.52
N GLU A 196 15.11 24.12 1.22
CA GLU A 196 16.57 24.08 1.11
C GLU A 196 17.00 23.86 -0.34
N SER A 197 17.57 24.92 -0.92
CA SER A 197 18.55 24.81 -1.99
C SER A 197 19.89 24.32 -1.41
N PRO A 198 20.75 23.66 -2.20
CA PRO A 198 21.65 22.64 -1.69
C PRO A 198 23.00 23.21 -1.22
N SER A 199 23.52 22.71 -0.09
CA SER A 199 24.96 22.52 0.10
C SER A 199 25.25 21.56 1.28
N PRO A 200 26.41 20.88 1.27
CA PRO A 200 26.53 19.53 1.79
C PRO A 200 27.05 19.48 3.23
N GLY A 201 26.57 18.48 3.96
CA GLY A 201 27.25 17.95 5.14
C GLY A 201 26.58 18.34 6.44
N ARG A 202 25.69 17.46 6.93
CA ARG A 202 25.71 16.94 8.30
C ARG A 202 24.66 15.86 8.50
N ARG A 203 25.07 14.83 9.23
CA ARG A 203 24.24 13.73 9.71
C ARG A 203 23.25 14.27 10.73
N HIS A 204 21.96 13.98 10.58
CA HIS A 204 21.02 14.10 11.68
C HIS A 204 20.05 12.91 11.69
N THR A 205 20.38 11.96 12.57
CA THR A 205 19.47 10.99 13.17
C THR A 205 18.43 11.75 13.99
N ALA A 206 17.14 11.48 13.82
CA ALA A 206 16.11 11.94 14.76
C ALA A 206 14.91 10.99 14.80
N CYS A 207 14.98 10.02 15.73
CA CYS A 207 13.81 9.42 16.37
C CYS A 207 12.96 10.51 17.02
N ARG A 208 11.61 10.38 17.01
CA ARG A 208 10.83 10.14 18.24
C ARG A 208 9.34 9.90 17.98
N CYS A 209 8.81 8.94 18.74
CA CYS A 209 7.43 8.49 18.90
C CYS A 209 6.40 9.58 19.22
N ARG A 210 5.19 9.40 18.69
CA ARG A 210 3.99 9.11 19.51
C ARG A 210 3.00 8.27 18.73
#